data_AF-A0ABD0PH02-F1
#
_entry.id   AF-A0ABD0PH02-F1
#
_cell.length_a   1.000
_cell.length_b   1.000
_cell.length_c   1.000
_cell.angle_alpha   90.00
_cell.angle_beta   90.00
_cell.angle_gamma   90.00
#
_symmetry.space_group_name_H-M   'P 1'
#
loop_
_entity.id
_entity.type
_entity.pdbx_description
1 polymer ?
#
loop_
_entity_poly.entity_id
_entity_poly.type
_entity_poly.pdbx_seq_one_letter_code
_entity_poly.pdbx_strand_id
1 'polypeptide(L)'
;LKPGTVVVTKQSVDSLFQPRFEQIILGKPVVRSTELDGELAEELLQCGKDLAEFETVIGNTMCTLDFYEGQARLDGAFCSYNEDDKQSYLAEAYAAGVRNIEMESSVFAAMCKLSNLR
;
A
#
# COMPACT_ATOMS: atom_id res chain seq x y z
N LEU A 1 -4.72 8.41 -9.41
CA LEU A 1 -3.61 8.69 -10.34
C LEU A 1 -4.05 8.33 -11.76
N LYS A 2 -3.33 8.78 -12.79
CA LYS A 2 -3.60 8.32 -14.16
C LYS A 2 -3.16 6.84 -14.28
N PRO A 3 -3.86 6.00 -15.06
CA PRO A 3 -3.37 4.67 -15.36
C PRO A 3 -1.96 4.75 -15.97
N GLY A 4 -1.05 3.90 -15.50
CA GLY A 4 0.36 3.91 -15.92
C GLY A 4 1.31 4.76 -15.06
N THR A 5 0.80 5.55 -14.11
CA THR A 5 1.67 6.21 -13.11
C THR A 5 2.33 5.15 -12.21
N VAL A 6 3.64 5.27 -12.02
CA VAL A 6 4.42 4.41 -11.10
C VAL A 6 4.41 5.03 -9.71
N VAL A 7 4.13 4.21 -8.70
CA VAL A 7 4.19 4.62 -7.29
C VAL A 7 5.40 3.97 -6.63
N VAL A 8 6.30 4.80 -6.12
CA VAL A 8 7.36 4.38 -5.20
C VAL A 8 6.78 4.42 -3.79
N THR A 9 6.67 3.25 -3.17
CA THR A 9 6.05 3.12 -1.84
C THR A 9 6.93 3.74 -0.77
N LYS A 10 6.41 4.78 -0.09
CA LYS A 10 7.02 5.34 1.12
C LYS A 10 6.80 4.42 2.32
N GLN A 11 5.57 3.93 2.44
CA GLN A 11 5.12 3.14 3.57
C GLN A 11 3.97 2.24 3.11
N SER A 12 4.06 0.96 3.44
CA SER A 12 2.91 0.07 3.28
C SER A 12 1.95 0.27 4.45
N VAL A 13 0.65 0.31 4.20
CA VAL A 13 -0.38 0.47 5.23
C VAL A 13 -1.44 -0.63 5.11
N ASP A 14 -2.07 -0.98 6.23
CA ASP A 14 -3.21 -1.90 6.25
C ASP A 14 -4.50 -1.26 5.72
N SER A 15 -5.59 -2.02 5.68
CA SER A 15 -6.92 -1.54 5.28
C SER A 15 -7.55 -0.51 6.25
N LEU A 16 -6.87 -0.18 7.35
CA LEU A 16 -7.23 0.92 8.25
C LEU A 16 -6.26 2.09 8.11
N PHE A 17 -5.44 2.09 7.06
CA PHE A 17 -4.43 3.09 6.71
C PHE A 17 -3.31 3.23 7.75
N GLN A 18 -3.07 2.19 8.55
CA GLN A 18 -2.04 2.17 9.58
C GLN A 18 -0.77 1.46 9.08
N PRO A 19 0.44 1.96 9.39
CA PRO A 19 1.69 1.33 8.96
C PRO A 19 2.10 0.16 9.82
N ARG A 20 1.33 -0.91 9.68
CA ARG A 20 1.51 -2.10 10.47
C ARG A 20 1.22 -3.36 9.67
N PHE A 21 1.98 -4.39 9.95
CA PHE A 21 1.74 -5.74 9.50
C PHE A 21 1.46 -6.61 10.72
N GLU A 22 0.26 -7.15 10.82
CA GLU A 22 -0.14 -8.08 11.88
C GLU A 22 0.03 -9.53 11.41
N GLN A 23 0.72 -10.33 12.22
CA GLN A 23 0.91 -11.76 11.99
C GLN A 23 0.55 -12.54 13.26
N ILE A 24 -0.10 -13.68 13.11
CA ILE A 24 -0.32 -14.61 14.22
C ILE A 24 0.90 -15.52 14.40
N ILE A 25 1.49 -15.51 15.60
CA ILE A 25 2.62 -16.35 15.99
C ILE A 25 2.22 -17.15 17.23
N LEU A 26 2.16 -18.48 17.10
CA LEU A 26 1.71 -19.39 18.16
C LEU A 26 0.34 -18.98 18.76
N GLY A 27 -0.59 -18.54 17.90
CA GLY A 27 -1.93 -18.11 18.29
C GLY A 27 -2.00 -16.70 18.90
N LYS A 28 -0.90 -15.94 18.90
CA LYS A 28 -0.86 -14.56 19.44
C LYS A 28 -0.63 -13.54 18.33
N PRO A 29 -1.34 -12.39 18.33
CA PRO A 29 -1.08 -11.33 17.37
C PRO A 29 0.27 -10.66 17.66
N VAL A 30 1.07 -10.47 16.61
CA VAL A 30 2.35 -9.78 16.63
C VAL A 30 2.34 -8.74 15.52
N VAL A 31 2.60 -7.49 15.89
CA VAL A 31 2.56 -6.34 14.98
C VAL A 31 3.98 -5.89 14.66
N ARG A 32 4.27 -5.63 13.38
CA ARG A 32 5.55 -5.10 12.89
C ARG A 32 5.34 -3.82 12.09
N SER A 33 6.33 -2.91 12.15
CA SER A 33 6.37 -1.70 11.31
C SER A 33 6.59 -2.07 9.84
N THR A 34 6.01 -1.29 8.95
CA THR A 34 6.03 -1.45 7.48
C THR A 34 6.65 -0.25 6.76
N GLU A 35 7.46 0.53 7.48
CA GLU A 35 8.23 1.62 6.88
C GLU A 35 9.30 1.06 5.93
N LEU A 36 9.44 1.70 4.77
CA LEU A 36 10.53 1.47 3.83
C LEU A 36 11.58 2.58 3.95
N ASP A 37 12.74 2.36 3.34
CA ASP A 37 13.84 3.32 3.38
C ASP A 37 13.50 4.59 2.58
N GLY A 38 13.50 5.73 3.27
CA GLY A 38 13.12 7.02 2.67
C GLY A 38 14.18 7.57 1.72
N GLU A 39 15.46 7.29 1.94
CA GLU A 39 16.54 7.76 1.05
C GLU A 39 16.47 6.99 -0.28
N LEU A 40 16.29 5.67 -0.22
CA LEU A 40 16.09 4.84 -1.41
C LEU A 40 14.86 5.27 -2.21
N ALA A 41 13.76 5.65 -1.55
CA ALA A 41 12.57 6.14 -2.24
C ALA A 41 12.85 7.43 -3.04
N GLU A 42 13.63 8.36 -2.48
CA GLU A 42 14.03 9.59 -3.17
C GLU A 42 15.05 9.31 -4.30
N GLU A 43 16.00 8.39 -4.09
CA GLU A 43 16.92 7.90 -5.14
C GLU A 43 16.12 7.36 -6.35
N LEU A 44 15.13 6.50 -6.11
CA LEU A 44 14.26 5.93 -7.14
C LEU A 44 13.39 6.99 -7.83
N LEU A 45 12.83 7.94 -7.07
CA LEU A 45 12.07 9.05 -7.64
C LEU A 45 12.96 9.90 -8.56
N GLN A 46 14.22 10.13 -8.20
CA GLN A 46 15.16 10.86 -9.04
C GLN A 46 15.47 10.08 -10.32
N CYS A 47 15.71 8.77 -10.24
CA CYS A 47 15.88 7.93 -11.43
C CYS A 47 14.66 8.00 -12.38
N GLY A 48 13.44 8.00 -11.83
CA GLY A 48 12.22 8.17 -12.62
C GLY A 48 12.14 9.52 -13.34
N LYS A 49 12.58 10.60 -12.68
CA LYS A 49 12.68 11.94 -13.28
C LYS A 49 13.72 11.99 -14.40
N ASP A 50 14.86 11.32 -14.21
CA ASP A 50 15.96 11.29 -15.18
C ASP A 50 15.58 10.49 -16.44
N LEU A 51 14.82 9.40 -16.28
CA LEU A 51 14.27 8.62 -17.39
C LEU A 51 13.20 9.40 -18.16
N ALA A 52 12.32 10.11 -17.45
CA ALA A 52 11.25 10.95 -18.01
C ALA A 52 10.26 10.22 -18.97
N GLU A 53 10.12 8.90 -18.85
CA GLU A 53 9.23 8.10 -19.72
C GLU A 53 7.80 7.97 -19.19
N PHE A 54 7.62 8.02 -17.87
CA PHE A 54 6.33 7.89 -17.20
C PHE A 54 6.31 8.69 -15.89
N GLU A 55 5.11 9.07 -15.46
CA GLU A 55 4.92 9.77 -14.19
C GLU A 55 5.29 8.83 -13.03
N THR A 56 6.18 9.29 -12.15
CA THR A 56 6.59 8.57 -10.93
C THR A 56 6.30 9.45 -9.72
N VAL A 57 5.63 8.89 -8.72
CA VAL A 57 5.28 9.59 -7.48
C VAL A 57 5.66 8.76 -6.26
N ILE A 58 5.96 9.43 -5.15
CA ILE A 58 6.06 8.78 -3.84
C ILE A 58 4.69 8.82 -3.16
N GLY A 59 4.27 7.70 -2.57
CA GLY A 59 3.01 7.61 -1.84
C GLY A 59 2.92 6.41 -0.91
N ASN A 60 1.89 6.37 -0.07
CA ASN A 60 1.60 5.16 0.71
C ASN A 60 0.92 4.12 -0.19
N THR A 61 1.15 2.85 0.12
CA THR A 61 0.54 1.72 -0.58
C THR A 61 -0.32 0.94 0.39
N MET A 62 -1.60 0.78 0.09
CA MET A 62 -2.49 -0.05 0.91
C MET A 62 -2.36 -1.51 0.49
N CYS A 63 -2.02 -2.38 1.43
CA CYS A 63 -1.87 -3.82 1.22
C CYS A 63 -3.11 -4.56 1.73
N THR A 64 -3.77 -5.34 0.87
CA THR A 64 -5.00 -6.06 1.20
C THR A 64 -4.78 -7.57 1.16
N LEU A 65 -5.67 -8.33 1.83
CA LEU A 65 -5.64 -9.81 1.82
C LEU A 65 -6.56 -10.41 0.75
N ASP A 66 -7.45 -9.60 0.19
CA ASP A 66 -8.39 -9.98 -0.85
C ASP A 66 -8.40 -8.92 -1.95
N PHE A 67 -8.57 -9.36 -3.20
CA PHE A 67 -8.54 -8.51 -4.38
C PHE A 67 -9.87 -7.80 -4.64
N TYR A 68 -11.01 -8.42 -4.29
CA TYR A 68 -12.33 -7.87 -4.58
C TYR A 68 -12.86 -7.07 -3.40
N GLU A 69 -13.46 -7.74 -2.41
CA GLU A 69 -14.01 -7.11 -1.23
C GLU A 69 -12.96 -6.33 -0.44
N GLY A 70 -11.75 -6.88 -0.34
CA GLY A 70 -10.61 -6.23 0.33
C GLY A 70 -10.16 -4.92 -0.32
N GLN A 71 -10.39 -4.73 -1.63
CA GLN A 71 -10.07 -3.51 -2.37
C GLN A 71 -11.30 -2.67 -2.73
N ALA A 72 -12.42 -2.90 -2.05
CA ALA A 72 -13.68 -2.19 -2.27
C ALA A 72 -14.22 -2.32 -3.72
N ARG A 73 -13.97 -3.43 -4.42
CA ARG A 73 -14.50 -3.62 -5.78
C ARG A 73 -15.94 -4.14 -5.77
N LEU A 74 -16.75 -3.67 -6.73
CA LEU A 74 -18.14 -4.10 -6.91
C LEU A 74 -18.32 -5.22 -7.94
N ASP A 75 -17.23 -5.71 -8.53
CA ASP A 75 -17.22 -6.69 -9.62
C ASP A 75 -16.84 -8.10 -9.17
N GLY A 76 -16.85 -8.35 -7.85
CA GLY A 76 -16.63 -9.67 -7.26
C GLY A 76 -17.88 -10.55 -7.26
N ALA A 77 -17.71 -11.84 -6.94
CA ALA A 77 -18.82 -12.76 -6.73
C ALA A 77 -19.66 -12.43 -5.47
N PHE A 78 -19.01 -11.83 -4.47
CA PHE A 78 -19.61 -11.32 -3.24
C PHE A 78 -19.34 -9.82 -3.15
N CYS A 79 -20.33 -9.07 -2.70
CA CYS A 79 -20.22 -7.64 -2.45
C CYS A 79 -21.30 -7.21 -1.46
N SER A 80 -20.88 -6.80 -0.25
CA SER A 80 -21.78 -6.42 0.84
C SER A 80 -21.92 -4.91 1.04
N TYR A 81 -21.54 -4.10 0.05
CA TYR A 81 -21.52 -2.64 0.10
C TYR A 81 -21.86 -2.04 -1.28
N ASN A 82 -22.09 -0.72 -1.34
CA ASN A 82 -22.47 -0.02 -2.57
C ASN A 82 -21.34 0.90 -3.10
N GLU A 83 -21.60 1.60 -4.22
CA GLU A 83 -20.62 2.52 -4.83
C GLU A 83 -20.31 3.72 -3.92
N ASP A 84 -21.27 4.26 -3.17
CA ASP A 84 -21.04 5.38 -2.25
C ASP A 84 -20.13 4.97 -1.09
N ASP A 85 -20.31 3.76 -0.55
CA ASP A 85 -19.44 3.18 0.49
C ASP A 85 -18.00 3.05 -0.02
N LYS A 86 -17.82 2.49 -1.22
CA LYS A 86 -16.54 2.35 -1.90
C LYS A 86 -15.87 3.71 -2.13
N GLN A 87 -16.59 4.68 -2.69
CA GLN A 87 -16.03 6.01 -2.98
C GLN A 87 -15.62 6.73 -1.69
N SER A 88 -16.40 6.59 -0.62
CA SER A 88 -16.07 7.15 0.70
C SER A 88 -14.78 6.53 1.25
N TYR A 89 -14.68 5.20 1.25
CA TYR A 89 -13.48 4.49 1.73
C TYR A 89 -12.23 4.83 0.91
N LEU A 90 -12.32 4.89 -0.42
CA LEU A 90 -11.20 5.26 -1.28
C LEU A 90 -10.78 6.73 -1.13
N ALA A 91 -11.74 7.63 -0.86
CA ALA A 91 -11.44 9.03 -0.56
C ALA A 91 -10.71 9.17 0.79
N GLU A 92 -11.12 8.41 1.81
CA GLU A 92 -10.42 8.34 3.10
C GLU A 92 -8.99 7.79 2.93
N ALA A 93 -8.82 6.72 2.16
CA ALA A 93 -7.50 6.18 1.84
C ALA A 93 -6.61 7.24 1.17
N TYR A 94 -7.15 7.95 0.18
CA TYR A 94 -6.43 9.00 -0.53
C TYR A 94 -6.03 10.16 0.41
N ALA A 95 -6.93 10.56 1.31
CA ALA A 95 -6.67 11.58 2.34
C ALA A 95 -5.60 11.13 3.35
N ALA A 96 -5.54 9.82 3.66
CA ALA A 96 -4.48 9.21 4.46
C ALA A 96 -3.13 9.04 3.71
N GLY A 97 -3.03 9.54 2.47
CA GLY A 97 -1.80 9.52 1.68
C GLY A 97 -1.61 8.27 0.82
N VAL A 98 -2.59 7.37 0.75
CA VAL A 98 -2.56 6.20 -0.13
C VAL A 98 -2.63 6.64 -1.60
N ARG A 99 -1.82 6.03 -2.45
CA ARG A 99 -1.76 6.32 -3.89
C ARG A 99 -1.96 5.11 -4.80
N ASN A 100 -1.78 3.91 -4.26
CA ASN A 100 -2.08 2.64 -4.93
C ASN A 100 -2.49 1.56 -3.91
N ILE A 101 -3.00 0.43 -4.43
CA ILE A 101 -3.50 -0.71 -3.67
C ILE A 101 -2.92 -1.98 -4.30
N GLU A 102 -2.39 -2.89 -3.48
CA GLU A 102 -1.84 -4.19 -3.88
C GLU A 102 -1.89 -5.17 -2.69
N MET A 103 -1.13 -6.27 -2.68
CA MET A 103 -1.38 -7.39 -1.76
C MET A 103 -0.12 -7.97 -1.08
N GLU A 104 1.07 -7.40 -1.30
CA GLU A 104 2.33 -7.99 -0.85
C GLU A 104 3.23 -7.03 -0.05
N SER A 105 3.04 -5.71 -0.20
CA SER A 105 3.98 -4.72 0.31
C SER A 105 4.13 -4.73 1.84
N SER A 106 3.08 -5.11 2.58
CA SER A 106 3.10 -5.05 4.05
C SER A 106 4.07 -6.07 4.66
N VAL A 107 3.96 -7.34 4.25
CA VAL A 107 4.87 -8.40 4.70
C VAL A 107 6.27 -8.17 4.15
N PHE A 108 6.40 -7.71 2.90
CA PHE A 108 7.69 -7.39 2.30
C PHE A 108 8.44 -6.34 3.13
N ALA A 109 7.82 -5.18 3.37
CA ALA A 109 8.42 -4.11 4.15
C ALA A 109 8.76 -4.55 5.58
N ALA A 110 7.84 -5.24 6.25
CA ALA A 110 8.05 -5.72 7.61
C ALA A 110 9.23 -6.71 7.72
N MET A 111 9.38 -7.62 6.76
CA MET A 111 10.46 -8.62 6.78
C MET A 111 11.82 -8.02 6.42
N CYS A 112 11.89 -7.13 5.42
CA CYS A 112 13.11 -6.42 5.08
C CYS A 112 13.59 -5.57 6.26
N LYS A 113 12.70 -4.78 6.87
CA LYS A 113 13.02 -3.95 8.03
C LYS A 113 13.50 -4.79 9.22
N LEU A 114 12.83 -5.90 9.52
CA LEU A 114 13.24 -6.81 10.60
C LEU A 114 14.64 -7.42 10.37
N SER A 115 15.04 -7.54 9.11
CA SER A 115 16.31 -8.14 8.70
C SER A 115 17.40 -7.11 8.39
N ASN A 116 17.14 -5.81 8.64
CA ASN A 116 18.01 -4.68 8.28
C ASN A 116 18.42 -4.67 6.79
N LEU A 117 17.47 -5.01 5.90
CA LEU A 117 17.64 -4.90 4.45
C LEU A 117 17.04 -3.58 3.96
N ARG A 118 17.81 -2.89 3.12
CA ARG A 118 17.38 -1.72 2.34
C ARG A 118 16.86 -2.19 0.98
#